data_AF-A0A6J4H5Z6-F1
#
_entry.id   AF-A0A6J4H5Z6-F1
#
_cell.length_a   1.000
_cell.length_b   1.000
_cell.length_c   1.000
_cell.angle_alpha   90.00
_cell.angle_beta   90.00
_cell.angle_gamma   90.00
#
_symmetry.space_group_name_H-M   'P 1'
#
loop_
_entity.id
_entity.type
_entity.pdbx_description
1 polymer ?
#
loop_
_entity_poly.entity_id
_entity_poly.type
_entity_poly.pdbx_seq_one_letter_code
_entity_poly.pdbx_strand_id
1 'polypeptide(L)'
;AVRHRAGGRGRAPLPALAGLAAVTAVTAAAALAGDWQTTGTRPYTVAVVQGNVPRLGLDFNAQREAVLRNHVTATLRLAADADAGRVARPDLVLWPENASDIDPLKNPGAAALIDRAARAVGVPILVGTLADGPTADTVRNVGVVWDPRTGPGARYVKRHPVPFAEYIPLRDIARRINSNVDRVARDFVKGPEPGLLRVGPATVGDVICFEVAYDGLVRDVAPRSELLVVQTNNATFGRSAETWQQLAMGRLRAVEHGRPVLVAATSGVSAVIDPDGHLAARSGVFTAEVLVRTVDGRQGSTLAGRVGAGPEWVAVALALAGLGLAVLRRGPQRTGDRPDSRAGRREREKESSE
;
A
#
# COMPACT_ATOMS: atom_id res chain seq x y z
N ALA A 1 -51.01 -24.42 35.80
CA ALA A 1 -50.54 -23.05 36.03
C ALA A 1 -49.11 -22.89 35.50
N VAL A 2 -48.97 -22.40 34.28
CA VAL A 2 -47.68 -22.20 33.60
C VAL A 2 -47.02 -20.95 34.19
N ARG A 3 -45.94 -21.12 34.96
CA ARG A 3 -45.14 -19.99 35.46
C ARG A 3 -44.28 -19.45 34.32
N HIS A 4 -44.68 -18.31 33.76
CA HIS A 4 -43.83 -17.49 32.92
C HIS A 4 -42.54 -17.16 33.67
N ARG A 5 -41.40 -17.70 33.22
CA ARG A 5 -40.09 -17.14 33.53
C ARG A 5 -40.03 -15.76 32.88
N ALA A 6 -40.12 -14.72 33.70
CA ALA A 6 -39.87 -13.36 33.28
C ALA A 6 -38.51 -13.30 32.58
N GLY A 7 -38.51 -12.95 31.29
CA GLY A 7 -37.30 -12.73 30.53
C GLY A 7 -36.46 -11.68 31.24
N GLY A 8 -35.27 -12.10 31.71
CA GLY A 8 -34.28 -11.18 32.19
C GLY A 8 -34.00 -10.19 31.07
N ARG A 9 -34.39 -8.92 31.29
CA ARG A 9 -34.04 -7.81 30.42
C ARG A 9 -32.54 -7.88 30.20
N GLY A 10 -32.14 -8.29 28.99
CA GLY A 10 -30.75 -8.32 28.58
C GLY A 10 -30.23 -6.91 28.69
N ARG A 11 -29.58 -6.59 29.81
CA ARG A 11 -28.80 -5.37 29.94
C ARG A 11 -27.78 -5.44 28.82
N ALA A 12 -27.94 -4.62 27.78
CA ALA A 12 -26.90 -4.40 26.79
C ALA A 12 -25.59 -4.25 27.58
N PRO A 13 -24.55 -5.03 27.29
CA PRO A 13 -23.42 -5.10 28.18
C PRO A 13 -22.85 -3.68 28.22
N LEU A 14 -22.85 -3.06 29.40
CA LEU A 14 -22.23 -1.76 29.69
C LEU A 14 -20.93 -1.48 28.92
N PRO A 15 -20.03 -2.46 28.66
CA PRO A 15 -18.86 -2.25 27.79
C PRO A 15 -19.18 -1.88 26.33
N ALA A 16 -20.27 -2.37 25.73
CA ALA A 16 -20.67 -2.02 24.36
C ALA A 16 -21.14 -0.55 24.26
N LEU A 17 -21.85 -0.06 25.29
CA LEU A 17 -22.26 1.34 25.38
C LEU A 17 -21.06 2.26 25.63
N ALA A 18 -20.08 1.82 26.43
CA ALA A 18 -18.84 2.55 26.66
C ALA A 18 -17.97 2.62 25.38
N GLY A 19 -17.89 1.54 24.61
CA GLY A 19 -17.19 1.51 23.32
C GLY A 19 -17.83 2.46 22.30
N LEU A 20 -19.17 2.45 22.20
CA LEU A 20 -19.90 3.36 21.32
C LEU A 20 -19.70 4.84 21.73
N ALA A 21 -19.75 5.14 23.03
CA ALA A 21 -19.51 6.49 23.54
C ALA A 21 -18.07 6.97 23.26
N ALA A 22 -17.07 6.10 23.39
CA ALA A 22 -15.69 6.41 23.07
C ALA A 22 -15.49 6.70 21.57
N VAL A 23 -16.06 5.86 20.69
CA VAL A 23 -16.01 6.10 19.24
C VAL A 23 -16.66 7.42 18.88
N THR A 24 -17.84 7.71 19.45
CA THR A 24 -18.59 8.96 19.21
C THR A 24 -17.83 10.19 19.71
N ALA A 25 -17.19 10.11 20.88
CA ALA A 25 -16.39 11.20 21.42
C ALA A 25 -15.14 11.47 20.59
N VAL A 26 -14.46 10.42 20.10
CA VAL A 26 -13.29 10.55 19.22
C VAL A 26 -13.68 11.15 17.86
N THR A 27 -14.80 10.72 17.28
CA THR A 27 -15.31 11.30 16.01
C THR A 27 -15.80 12.74 16.18
N ALA A 28 -16.41 13.08 17.31
CA ALA A 28 -16.81 14.46 17.61
C ALA A 28 -15.60 15.38 17.84
N ALA A 29 -14.61 14.93 18.62
CA ALA A 29 -13.37 15.69 18.85
C ALA A 29 -12.58 15.88 17.53
N ALA A 30 -12.54 14.85 16.69
CA ALA A 30 -11.98 14.89 15.34
C ALA A 30 -12.65 15.96 14.45
N ALA A 31 -13.99 16.02 14.47
CA ALA A 31 -14.74 16.98 13.69
C ALA A 31 -14.54 18.43 14.19
N LEU A 32 -14.39 18.61 15.51
CA LEU A 32 -14.23 19.91 16.16
C LEU A 32 -12.82 20.49 16.10
N ALA A 33 -11.79 19.67 15.82
CA ALA A 33 -10.39 20.09 15.88
C ALA A 33 -9.97 21.09 14.77
N GLY A 34 -10.74 21.22 13.68
CA GLY A 34 -10.45 22.15 12.58
C GLY A 34 -9.18 21.80 11.77
N ASP A 35 -9.18 22.17 10.48
CA ASP A 35 -8.04 22.06 9.55
C ASP A 35 -7.46 20.62 9.37
N TRP A 36 -8.34 19.64 9.21
CA TRP A 36 -8.00 18.22 8.98
C TRP A 36 -8.10 17.79 7.51
N GLN A 37 -8.31 18.73 6.60
CA GLN A 37 -8.30 18.47 5.17
C GLN A 37 -6.96 18.94 4.60
N THR A 38 -6.44 18.21 3.62
CA THR A 38 -5.37 18.75 2.78
C THR A 38 -5.92 19.94 1.98
N THR A 39 -5.05 20.81 1.50
CA THR A 39 -5.41 21.91 0.59
C THR A 39 -4.79 21.69 -0.78
N GLY A 40 -5.43 22.22 -1.83
CA GLY A 40 -4.88 22.14 -3.19
C GLY A 40 -3.61 22.98 -3.30
N THR A 41 -2.61 22.50 -4.02
CA THR A 41 -1.47 23.32 -4.45
C THR A 41 -1.71 23.80 -5.88
N ARG A 42 -0.96 23.27 -6.84
CA ARG A 42 -1.15 23.51 -8.27
C ARG A 42 -1.52 22.19 -8.98
N PRO A 43 -2.20 22.27 -10.13
CA PRO A 43 -2.38 21.11 -10.98
C PRO A 43 -1.05 20.66 -11.60
N TYR A 44 -0.94 19.36 -11.83
CA TYR A 44 0.15 18.70 -12.54
C TYR A 44 -0.40 17.79 -13.62
N THR A 45 0.06 17.95 -14.86
CA THR A 45 -0.21 16.98 -15.92
C THR A 45 0.80 15.84 -15.81
N VAL A 46 0.34 14.67 -15.41
CA VAL A 46 1.18 13.49 -15.21
C VAL A 46 0.98 12.49 -16.32
N ALA A 47 2.05 11.83 -16.75
CA ALA A 47 1.99 10.68 -17.64
C ALA A 47 2.46 9.42 -16.91
N VAL A 48 1.59 8.42 -16.78
CA VAL A 48 1.92 7.11 -16.20
C VAL A 48 2.13 6.12 -17.35
N VAL A 49 3.34 5.61 -17.51
CA VAL A 49 3.73 4.75 -18.63
C VAL A 49 3.71 3.29 -18.21
N GLN A 50 2.93 2.47 -18.90
CA GLN A 50 2.90 1.02 -18.76
C GLN A 50 3.49 0.38 -20.02
N GLY A 51 4.74 -0.09 -19.94
CA GLY A 51 5.44 -0.68 -21.08
C GLY A 51 5.03 -2.11 -21.40
N ASN A 52 4.47 -2.85 -20.42
CA ASN A 52 4.26 -4.30 -20.48
C ASN A 52 5.56 -5.13 -20.56
N VAL A 53 5.41 -6.43 -20.34
CA VAL A 53 6.47 -7.43 -20.53
C VAL A 53 6.35 -8.14 -21.88
N PRO A 54 7.46 -8.59 -22.50
CA PRO A 54 7.41 -9.43 -23.69
C PRO A 54 6.73 -10.78 -23.41
N ARG A 55 6.17 -11.42 -24.45
CA ARG A 55 5.67 -12.81 -24.35
C ARG A 55 6.84 -13.77 -24.11
N LEU A 56 6.58 -14.85 -23.36
CA LEU A 56 7.56 -15.92 -23.06
C LEU A 56 8.27 -16.42 -24.34
N GLY A 57 9.60 -16.57 -24.29
CA GLY A 57 10.42 -17.08 -25.40
C GLY A 57 11.80 -16.43 -25.59
N LEU A 58 12.10 -15.35 -24.87
CA LEU A 58 13.40 -14.67 -24.89
C LEU A 58 14.34 -15.18 -23.79
N ASP A 59 15.65 -15.09 -23.98
CA ASP A 59 16.62 -15.28 -22.90
C ASP A 59 16.53 -14.17 -21.83
N PHE A 60 17.12 -14.40 -20.66
CA PHE A 60 17.01 -13.50 -19.51
C PHE A 60 17.46 -12.06 -19.80
N ASN A 61 18.57 -11.86 -20.53
CA ASN A 61 19.09 -10.53 -20.81
C ASN A 61 18.27 -9.82 -21.90
N ALA A 62 17.85 -10.56 -22.92
CA ALA A 62 16.95 -10.06 -23.97
C ALA A 62 15.59 -9.63 -23.40
N GLN A 63 15.07 -10.32 -22.38
CA GLN A 63 13.85 -9.90 -21.68
C GLN A 63 14.04 -8.57 -20.95
N ARG A 64 15.13 -8.42 -20.18
CA ARG A 64 15.43 -7.19 -19.43
C ARG A 64 15.53 -5.97 -20.33
N GLU A 65 16.25 -6.11 -21.46
CA GLU A 65 16.36 -5.04 -22.44
C GLU A 65 15.03 -4.76 -23.16
N ALA A 66 14.24 -5.79 -23.46
CA ALA A 66 12.92 -5.62 -24.08
C ALA A 66 11.96 -4.81 -23.19
N VAL A 67 11.92 -5.07 -21.88
CA VAL A 67 11.10 -4.28 -20.95
C VAL A 67 11.51 -2.81 -20.96
N LEU A 68 12.81 -2.50 -20.90
CA LEU A 68 13.30 -1.12 -21.03
C LEU A 68 12.87 -0.49 -22.37
N ARG A 69 13.08 -1.19 -23.48
CA ARG A 69 12.70 -0.69 -24.81
C ARG A 69 11.20 -0.46 -24.94
N ASN A 70 10.36 -1.24 -24.27
CA ASN A 70 8.92 -1.01 -24.27
C ASN A 70 8.56 0.33 -23.61
N HIS A 71 9.11 0.63 -22.43
CA HIS A 71 8.87 1.90 -21.73
C HIS A 71 9.42 3.10 -22.51
N VAL A 72 10.59 2.95 -23.13
CA VAL A 72 11.17 3.95 -24.04
C VAL A 72 10.23 4.19 -25.22
N THR A 73 9.77 3.11 -25.88
CA THR A 73 8.88 3.22 -27.06
C THR A 73 7.56 3.90 -26.70
N ALA A 74 6.96 3.54 -25.55
CA ALA A 74 5.74 4.17 -25.07
C ALA A 74 5.94 5.67 -24.78
N THR A 75 7.09 6.04 -24.20
CA THR A 75 7.43 7.44 -23.91
C THR A 75 7.71 8.25 -25.17
N LEU A 76 8.34 7.65 -26.18
CA LEU A 76 8.54 8.30 -27.49
C LEU A 76 7.21 8.55 -28.21
N ARG A 77 6.26 7.61 -28.10
CA ARG A 77 4.91 7.81 -28.63
C ARG A 77 4.17 8.91 -27.89
N LEU A 78 4.26 8.94 -26.56
CA LEU A 78 3.73 10.03 -25.73
C LEU A 78 4.27 11.39 -26.16
N ALA A 79 5.59 11.51 -26.41
CA ALA A 79 6.20 12.74 -26.91
C ALA A 79 5.60 13.16 -28.27
N ALA A 80 5.51 12.23 -29.21
CA ALA A 80 4.92 12.49 -30.53
C ALA A 80 3.42 12.84 -30.46
N ASP A 81 2.68 12.24 -29.53
CA ASP A 81 1.26 12.55 -29.28
C ASP A 81 1.09 13.95 -28.68
N ALA A 82 1.97 14.35 -27.75
CA ALA A 82 1.95 15.69 -27.17
C ALA A 82 2.31 16.77 -28.20
N ASP A 83 3.34 16.53 -29.04
CA ASP A 83 3.74 17.47 -30.10
C ASP A 83 2.66 17.63 -31.17
N ALA A 84 1.90 16.57 -31.44
CA ALA A 84 0.75 16.61 -32.34
C ALA A 84 -0.55 17.12 -31.69
N GLY A 85 -0.51 17.50 -30.40
CA GLY A 85 -1.67 17.99 -29.66
C GLY A 85 -2.76 16.95 -29.39
N ARG A 86 -2.46 15.64 -29.53
CA ARG A 86 -3.39 14.54 -29.23
C ARG A 86 -3.58 14.32 -27.73
N VAL A 87 -2.57 14.67 -26.93
CA VAL A 87 -2.60 14.66 -25.47
C VAL A 87 -1.97 15.94 -24.93
N ALA A 88 -2.33 16.33 -23.70
CA ALA A 88 -1.66 17.43 -23.03
C ALA A 88 -0.18 17.07 -22.78
N ARG A 89 0.72 18.06 -22.93
CA ARG A 89 2.13 17.86 -22.62
C ARG A 89 2.29 17.66 -21.10
N PRO A 90 2.91 16.56 -20.64
CA PRO A 90 3.06 16.29 -19.22
C PRO A 90 4.11 17.20 -18.58
N ASP A 91 3.96 17.48 -17.29
CA ASP A 91 4.95 18.12 -16.42
C ASP A 91 6.01 17.12 -15.92
N LEU A 92 5.64 15.84 -15.82
CA LEU A 92 6.49 14.73 -15.41
C LEU A 92 5.96 13.38 -15.94
N VAL A 93 6.87 12.44 -16.13
CA VAL A 93 6.57 11.06 -16.55
C VAL A 93 6.94 10.07 -15.45
N LEU A 94 6.11 9.06 -15.23
CA LEU A 94 6.31 8.01 -14.25
C LEU A 94 6.46 6.67 -14.94
N TRP A 95 7.59 6.02 -14.71
CA TRP A 95 7.82 4.64 -15.11
C TRP A 95 7.68 3.71 -13.90
N PRO A 96 7.29 2.45 -14.12
CA PRO A 96 7.06 1.49 -13.05
C PRO A 96 8.36 0.95 -12.45
N GLU A 97 8.22 0.16 -11.39
CA GLU A 97 9.30 -0.64 -10.81
C GLU A 97 9.87 -1.59 -11.88
N ASN A 98 11.20 -1.75 -11.91
CA ASN A 98 11.88 -2.57 -12.92
C ASN A 98 11.57 -2.18 -14.38
N ALA A 99 11.21 -0.91 -14.65
CA ALA A 99 11.15 -0.41 -16.03
C ALA A 99 12.49 -0.57 -16.75
N SER A 100 13.60 -0.51 -16.01
CA SER A 100 14.88 -1.06 -16.42
C SER A 100 15.39 -2.08 -15.41
N ASP A 101 15.53 -3.34 -15.79
CA ASP A 101 16.27 -4.28 -14.95
C ASP A 101 17.78 -4.09 -15.09
N ILE A 102 18.27 -3.52 -16.19
CA ILE A 102 19.69 -3.22 -16.42
C ILE A 102 20.03 -1.92 -15.70
N ASP A 103 21.04 -1.91 -14.84
CA ASP A 103 21.45 -0.72 -14.09
C ASP A 103 21.91 0.40 -15.06
N PRO A 104 21.11 1.46 -15.28
CA PRO A 104 21.42 2.51 -16.23
C PRO A 104 22.49 3.47 -15.70
N LEU A 105 22.85 3.39 -14.42
CA LEU A 105 23.90 4.21 -13.82
C LEU A 105 25.29 3.65 -14.12
N LYS A 106 25.36 2.37 -14.52
CA LYS A 106 26.60 1.68 -14.89
C LYS A 106 26.62 1.18 -16.33
N ASN A 107 25.46 1.09 -16.99
CA ASN A 107 25.34 0.65 -18.37
C ASN A 107 25.01 1.83 -19.30
N PRO A 108 25.99 2.33 -20.09
CA PRO A 108 25.78 3.43 -21.03
C PRO A 108 24.69 3.17 -22.09
N GLY A 109 24.44 1.92 -22.48
CA GLY A 109 23.39 1.59 -23.43
C GLY A 109 21.99 1.80 -22.84
N ALA A 110 21.77 1.32 -21.61
CA ALA A 110 20.53 1.57 -20.89
C ALA A 110 20.35 3.08 -20.58
N ALA A 111 21.44 3.76 -20.17
CA ALA A 111 21.43 5.21 -19.98
C ALA A 111 21.00 5.97 -21.25
N ALA A 112 21.60 5.64 -22.40
CA ALA A 112 21.30 6.28 -23.67
C ALA A 112 19.84 6.10 -24.11
N LEU A 113 19.25 4.93 -23.83
CA LEU A 113 17.84 4.67 -24.09
C LEU A 113 16.92 5.56 -23.24
N ILE A 114 17.23 5.72 -21.95
CA ILE A 114 16.47 6.59 -21.04
C ILE A 114 16.68 8.07 -21.39
N ASP A 115 17.92 8.48 -21.68
CA ASP A 115 18.25 9.83 -22.15
C ASP A 115 17.44 10.20 -23.39
N ARG A 116 17.35 9.27 -24.36
CA ARG A 116 16.55 9.48 -25.56
C ARG A 116 15.07 9.71 -25.22
N ALA A 117 14.51 8.92 -24.32
CA ALA A 117 13.11 9.05 -23.90
C ALA A 117 12.88 10.38 -23.16
N ALA A 118 13.74 10.73 -22.20
CA ALA A 118 13.66 11.97 -21.43
C ALA A 118 13.78 13.20 -22.34
N ARG A 119 14.77 13.22 -23.24
CA ARG A 119 14.94 14.32 -24.21
C ARG A 119 13.77 14.47 -25.17
N ALA A 120 13.18 13.36 -25.61
CA ALA A 120 12.03 13.40 -26.51
C ALA A 120 10.79 13.98 -25.84
N VAL A 121 10.45 13.55 -24.62
CA VAL A 121 9.29 14.09 -23.89
C VAL A 121 9.56 15.49 -23.30
N GLY A 122 10.83 15.84 -23.11
CA GLY A 122 11.28 17.18 -22.71
C GLY A 122 11.06 17.51 -21.23
N VAL A 123 10.63 16.54 -20.42
CA VAL A 123 10.39 16.69 -18.97
C VAL A 123 11.01 15.54 -18.17
N PRO A 124 11.22 15.69 -16.85
CA PRO A 124 11.81 14.63 -16.03
C PRO A 124 10.98 13.35 -15.99
N ILE A 125 11.67 12.21 -15.91
CA ILE A 125 11.08 10.87 -15.76
C ILE A 125 11.48 10.31 -14.39
N LEU A 126 10.53 9.83 -13.58
CA LEU A 126 10.84 8.97 -12.44
C LEU A 126 10.95 7.51 -12.94
N VAL A 127 12.17 6.99 -13.00
CA VAL A 127 12.51 5.68 -13.58
C VAL A 127 12.70 4.66 -12.48
N GLY A 128 11.91 3.59 -12.48
CA GLY A 128 12.14 2.43 -11.62
C GLY A 128 13.19 1.51 -12.24
N THR A 129 14.25 1.22 -11.49
CA THR A 129 15.39 0.44 -11.96
C THR A 129 16.03 -0.39 -10.85
N LEU A 130 16.89 -1.32 -11.24
CA LEU A 130 17.85 -1.94 -10.33
C LEU A 130 19.18 -1.16 -10.32
N ALA A 131 19.84 -1.14 -9.17
CA ALA A 131 21.22 -0.69 -9.01
C ALA A 131 22.02 -1.67 -8.17
N ASP A 132 23.34 -1.72 -8.35
CA ASP A 132 24.16 -2.61 -7.52
C ASP A 132 24.12 -2.23 -6.03
N GLY A 133 24.12 -3.26 -5.18
CA GLY A 133 24.26 -3.13 -3.74
C GLY A 133 25.71 -2.90 -3.30
N PRO A 134 25.94 -2.78 -1.97
CA PRO A 134 27.29 -2.63 -1.40
C PRO A 134 28.25 -3.79 -1.71
N THR A 135 27.71 -4.97 -2.04
CA THR A 135 28.45 -6.20 -2.31
C THR A 135 27.98 -6.84 -3.62
N ALA A 136 28.76 -7.76 -4.18
CA ALA A 136 28.43 -8.41 -5.45
C ALA A 136 27.14 -9.26 -5.39
N ASP A 137 26.82 -9.78 -4.21
CA ASP A 137 25.64 -10.59 -3.90
C ASP A 137 24.43 -9.76 -3.47
N THR A 138 24.52 -8.42 -3.47
CA THR A 138 23.39 -7.55 -3.09
C THR A 138 22.98 -6.60 -4.21
N VAL A 139 21.70 -6.26 -4.26
CA VAL A 139 21.10 -5.36 -5.25
C VAL A 139 20.18 -4.33 -4.56
N ARG A 140 19.90 -3.21 -5.21
CA ARG A 140 18.97 -2.17 -4.76
C ARG A 140 17.84 -2.04 -5.77
N ASN A 141 16.62 -1.90 -5.27
CA ASN A 141 15.45 -1.46 -6.05
C ASN A 141 15.34 0.06 -5.92
N VAL A 142 15.36 0.78 -7.04
CA VAL A 142 15.63 2.21 -7.07
C VAL A 142 14.62 2.95 -7.94
N GLY A 143 14.00 4.00 -7.41
CA GLY A 143 13.38 5.06 -8.21
C GLY A 143 14.38 6.18 -8.44
N VAL A 144 14.75 6.48 -9.68
CA VAL A 144 15.71 7.56 -10.02
C VAL A 144 15.03 8.64 -10.85
N VAL A 145 15.22 9.90 -10.47
CA VAL A 145 14.78 11.04 -11.27
C VAL A 145 15.76 11.23 -12.41
N TRP A 146 15.27 11.14 -13.65
CA TRP A 146 16.04 11.34 -14.86
C TRP A 146 15.65 12.65 -15.53
N ASP A 147 16.54 13.63 -15.49
CA ASP A 147 16.32 14.94 -16.09
C ASP A 147 16.75 14.95 -17.57
N PRO A 148 15.97 15.54 -18.49
CA PRO A 148 16.29 15.56 -19.92
C PRO A 148 17.57 16.33 -20.28
N ARG A 149 18.06 17.20 -19.38
CA ARG A 149 19.25 18.03 -19.58
C ARG A 149 20.44 17.47 -18.80
N THR A 150 20.25 17.15 -17.52
CA THR A 150 21.35 16.75 -16.63
C THR A 150 21.49 15.25 -16.45
N GLY A 151 20.55 14.43 -16.94
CA GLY A 151 20.58 12.98 -16.80
C GLY A 151 20.14 12.51 -15.40
N PRO A 152 20.67 11.38 -14.90
CA PRO A 152 20.22 10.79 -13.64
C PRO A 152 20.60 11.64 -12.42
N GLY A 153 19.62 11.94 -11.57
CA GLY A 153 19.74 12.77 -10.37
C GLY A 153 19.38 12.03 -9.08
N ALA A 154 18.50 12.66 -8.28
CA ALA A 154 18.04 12.17 -6.98
C ALA A 154 17.37 10.78 -7.08
N ARG A 155 17.48 9.99 -6.00
CA ARG A 155 17.10 8.58 -6.00
C ARG A 155 16.44 8.18 -4.69
N TYR A 156 15.44 7.31 -4.79
CA TYR A 156 14.87 6.57 -3.70
C TYR A 156 15.32 5.11 -3.79
N VAL A 157 15.68 4.50 -2.67
CA VAL A 157 15.96 3.06 -2.59
C VAL A 157 14.89 2.43 -1.71
N LYS A 158 14.22 1.38 -2.22
CA LYS A 158 13.15 0.66 -1.51
C LYS A 158 13.57 0.32 -0.08
N ARG A 159 12.76 0.71 0.90
CA ARG A 159 13.02 0.55 2.33
C ARG A 159 12.52 -0.79 2.87
N HIS A 160 11.52 -1.38 2.22
CA HIS A 160 10.90 -2.64 2.64
C HIS A 160 10.91 -3.72 1.54
N PRO A 161 12.08 -4.33 1.26
CA PRO A 161 12.17 -5.54 0.46
C PRO A 161 11.30 -6.67 1.04
N VAL A 162 10.68 -7.44 0.15
CA VAL A 162 9.74 -8.50 0.48
C VAL A 162 10.50 -9.79 0.86
N PRO A 163 10.25 -10.37 2.04
CA PRO A 163 10.82 -11.65 2.44
C PRO A 163 10.49 -12.76 1.45
N PHE A 164 11.45 -13.62 1.15
CA PHE A 164 11.39 -14.76 0.22
C PHE A 164 11.18 -14.42 -1.26
N ALA A 165 10.91 -13.16 -1.60
CA ALA A 165 10.82 -12.69 -2.98
C ALA A 165 12.03 -11.84 -3.38
N GLU A 166 12.43 -10.90 -2.52
CA GLU A 166 13.54 -9.98 -2.77
C GLU A 166 14.76 -10.25 -1.88
N TYR A 167 14.58 -10.90 -0.73
CA TYR A 167 15.68 -11.40 0.07
C TYR A 167 15.29 -12.69 0.79
N ILE A 168 16.27 -13.51 1.19
CA ILE A 168 16.00 -14.76 1.92
C ILE A 168 16.34 -14.60 3.42
N PRO A 169 15.33 -14.51 4.32
CA PRO A 169 15.58 -14.56 5.76
C PRO A 169 16.21 -15.89 6.16
N LEU A 170 17.27 -15.84 6.97
CA LEU A 170 17.95 -17.03 7.49
C LEU A 170 18.27 -18.06 6.38
N ARG A 171 18.87 -17.59 5.27
CA ARG A 171 19.09 -18.35 4.03
C ARG A 171 19.60 -19.77 4.25
N ASP A 172 20.57 -19.97 5.15
CA ASP A 172 21.12 -21.30 5.44
C ASP A 172 20.11 -22.27 6.04
N ILE A 173 19.17 -21.78 6.86
CA ILE A 173 18.07 -22.57 7.42
C ILE A 173 17.01 -22.80 6.35
N ALA A 174 16.61 -21.75 5.63
CA ALA A 174 15.58 -21.85 4.59
C ALA A 174 15.99 -22.83 3.47
N ARG A 175 17.27 -22.83 3.09
CA ARG A 175 17.87 -23.76 2.12
C ARG A 175 17.73 -25.23 2.52
N ARG A 176 17.77 -25.55 3.82
CA ARG A 176 17.56 -26.94 4.31
C ARG A 176 16.13 -27.43 4.09
N ILE A 177 15.17 -26.51 3.97
CA ILE A 177 13.76 -26.83 3.74
C ILE A 177 13.47 -26.86 2.24
N ASN A 178 13.96 -25.89 1.48
CA ASN A 178 13.71 -25.77 0.04
C ASN A 178 14.87 -25.08 -0.68
N SER A 179 15.48 -25.74 -1.66
CA SER A 179 16.59 -25.19 -2.46
C SER A 179 16.17 -24.06 -3.40
N ASN A 180 14.87 -23.86 -3.67
CA ASN A 180 14.41 -22.77 -4.53
C ASN A 180 14.73 -21.37 -4.00
N VAL A 181 15.17 -21.24 -2.74
CA VAL A 181 15.69 -19.97 -2.20
C VAL A 181 16.86 -19.41 -3.01
N ASP A 182 17.58 -20.25 -3.75
CA ASP A 182 18.69 -19.84 -4.64
C ASP A 182 18.25 -19.12 -5.91
N ARG A 183 16.96 -19.16 -6.23
CA ARG A 183 16.42 -18.34 -7.33
C ARG A 183 16.56 -16.86 -7.03
N VAL A 184 16.58 -16.48 -5.75
CA VAL A 184 17.01 -15.15 -5.30
C VAL A 184 18.53 -15.16 -5.21
N ALA A 185 19.19 -14.90 -6.35
CA ALA A 185 20.64 -14.95 -6.48
C ALA A 185 21.35 -13.78 -5.78
N ARG A 186 20.70 -12.61 -5.73
CA ARG A 186 21.19 -11.41 -5.02
C ARG A 186 20.11 -10.92 -4.07
N ASP A 187 20.47 -10.68 -2.82
CA ASP A 187 19.53 -10.15 -1.83
C ASP A 187 19.36 -8.64 -2.03
N PHE A 188 18.11 -8.19 -2.03
CA PHE A 188 17.80 -6.77 -2.08
C PHE A 188 18.09 -6.13 -0.72
N VAL A 189 18.84 -5.03 -0.74
CA VAL A 189 19.16 -4.27 0.47
C VAL A 189 18.25 -3.05 0.64
N LYS A 190 17.94 -2.74 1.90
CA LYS A 190 17.04 -1.66 2.29
C LYS A 190 17.69 -0.29 2.07
N GLY A 191 16.90 0.65 1.56
CA GLY A 191 17.23 2.07 1.58
C GLY A 191 17.07 2.68 2.98
N PRO A 192 17.87 3.71 3.33
CA PRO A 192 17.78 4.37 4.62
C PRO A 192 16.72 5.50 4.64
N GLU A 193 16.53 6.19 3.52
CA GLU A 193 15.75 7.44 3.47
C GLU A 193 14.34 7.25 2.90
N PRO A 194 13.34 8.02 3.36
CA PRO A 194 12.02 8.12 2.72
C PRO A 194 12.11 8.59 1.25
N GLY A 195 11.20 8.10 0.41
CA GLY A 195 11.16 8.41 -1.03
C GLY A 195 10.61 9.79 -1.36
N LEU A 196 11.22 10.87 -0.86
CA LEU A 196 10.84 12.23 -1.21
C LEU A 196 11.71 12.75 -2.35
N LEU A 197 11.12 12.86 -3.54
CA LEU A 197 11.83 13.20 -4.76
C LEU A 197 11.21 14.44 -5.41
N ARG A 198 12.07 15.35 -5.88
CA ARG A 198 11.65 16.44 -6.76
C ARG A 198 11.64 15.93 -8.21
N VAL A 199 10.45 15.79 -8.79
CA VAL A 199 10.28 15.34 -10.18
C VAL A 199 9.66 16.48 -10.97
N GLY A 200 10.52 17.22 -11.69
CA GLY A 200 10.11 18.45 -12.36
C GLY A 200 9.50 19.46 -11.38
N PRO A 201 8.29 19.99 -11.64
CA PRO A 201 7.65 20.96 -10.77
C PRO A 201 6.92 20.35 -9.57
N ALA A 202 6.87 19.02 -9.41
CA ALA A 202 6.15 18.34 -8.32
C ALA A 202 7.10 17.74 -7.26
N THR A 203 6.68 17.74 -5.99
CA THR A 203 7.30 16.93 -4.94
C THR A 203 6.56 15.60 -4.83
N VAL A 204 7.25 14.50 -5.11
CA VAL A 204 6.68 13.15 -5.16
C VAL A 204 7.07 12.38 -3.90
N GLY A 205 6.09 11.76 -3.26
CA GLY A 205 6.27 10.72 -2.25
C GLY A 205 6.20 9.37 -2.94
N ASP A 206 7.37 8.80 -3.23
CA ASP A 206 7.54 7.54 -3.93
C ASP A 206 7.58 6.37 -2.93
N VAL A 207 6.83 5.33 -3.24
CA VAL A 207 6.86 4.03 -2.56
C VAL A 207 6.86 2.94 -3.62
N ILE A 208 7.62 1.87 -3.38
CA ILE A 208 7.83 0.82 -4.37
C ILE A 208 7.05 -0.43 -3.98
N CYS A 209 6.12 -0.84 -4.84
CA CYS A 209 5.41 -2.11 -4.81
C CYS A 209 4.66 -2.31 -3.49
N PHE A 210 4.97 -3.39 -2.76
CA PHE A 210 4.35 -3.72 -1.47
C PHE A 210 4.45 -2.62 -0.40
N GLU A 211 5.33 -1.63 -0.55
CA GLU A 211 5.45 -0.52 0.41
C GLU A 211 4.15 0.28 0.58
N VAL A 212 3.28 0.31 -0.44
CA VAL A 212 1.94 0.93 -0.35
C VAL A 212 1.05 0.30 0.72
N ALA A 213 1.30 -0.96 1.09
CA ALA A 213 0.57 -1.68 2.12
C ALA A 213 1.00 -1.28 3.54
N TYR A 214 2.16 -0.63 3.71
CA TYR A 214 2.72 -0.32 5.02
C TYR A 214 2.49 1.14 5.41
N ASP A 215 1.58 1.35 6.37
CA ASP A 215 1.17 2.68 6.87
C ASP A 215 2.35 3.61 7.18
N GLY A 216 3.37 3.10 7.87
CA GLY A 216 4.52 3.90 8.29
C GLY A 216 5.34 4.45 7.12
N LEU A 217 5.52 3.66 6.06
CA LEU A 217 6.30 4.07 4.89
C LEU A 217 5.59 5.18 4.12
N VAL A 218 4.28 5.04 3.92
CA VAL A 218 3.46 6.05 3.25
C VAL A 218 3.34 7.32 4.12
N ARG A 219 3.18 7.16 5.43
CA ARG A 219 3.11 8.29 6.39
C ARG A 219 4.41 9.11 6.45
N ASP A 220 5.57 8.49 6.21
CA ASP A 220 6.85 9.22 6.15
C ASP A 220 6.93 10.19 4.96
N VAL A 221 6.24 9.92 3.85
CA VAL A 221 6.34 10.71 2.61
C VAL A 221 5.10 11.59 2.34
N ALA A 222 3.90 11.14 2.71
CA ALA A 222 2.65 11.81 2.33
C ALA A 222 2.50 13.26 2.84
N PRO A 223 2.88 13.61 4.08
CA PRO A 223 2.79 15.00 4.57
C PRO A 223 3.69 15.99 3.82
N ARG A 224 4.78 15.49 3.22
CA ARG A 224 5.87 16.27 2.63
C ARG A 224 5.92 16.20 1.10
N SER A 225 4.97 15.51 0.49
CA SER A 225 4.81 15.40 -0.95
C SER A 225 3.53 16.08 -1.39
N GLU A 226 3.40 16.33 -2.69
CA GLU A 226 2.18 16.83 -3.33
C GLU A 226 1.41 15.69 -3.99
N LEU A 227 2.14 14.71 -4.52
CA LEU A 227 1.65 13.50 -5.18
C LEU A 227 2.25 12.27 -4.52
N LEU A 228 1.48 11.19 -4.40
CA LEU A 228 2.01 9.87 -4.06
C LEU A 228 2.19 9.05 -5.34
N VAL A 229 3.33 8.37 -5.47
CA VAL A 229 3.61 7.47 -6.58
C VAL A 229 3.86 6.07 -6.03
N VAL A 230 3.24 5.08 -6.66
CA VAL A 230 3.46 3.66 -6.40
C VAL A 230 4.10 3.06 -7.64
N GLN A 231 5.42 2.86 -7.63
CA GLN A 231 6.11 2.12 -8.69
C GLN A 231 5.96 0.62 -8.43
N THR A 232 5.41 -0.17 -9.35
CA THR A 232 5.20 -1.61 -9.12
C THR A 232 5.43 -2.49 -10.36
N ASN A 233 5.91 -3.71 -10.13
CA ASN A 233 6.02 -4.74 -11.14
C ASN A 233 5.20 -5.97 -10.74
N ASN A 234 4.02 -6.13 -11.34
CA ASN A 234 3.11 -7.26 -11.06
C ASN A 234 3.33 -8.48 -11.99
N ALA A 235 4.41 -8.51 -12.79
CA ALA A 235 4.57 -9.54 -13.84
C ALA A 235 4.55 -10.97 -13.27
N THR A 236 5.22 -11.20 -12.14
CA THR A 236 5.30 -12.51 -11.48
C THR A 236 3.96 -12.97 -10.89
N PHE A 237 3.05 -12.04 -10.59
CA PHE A 237 1.71 -12.35 -10.07
C PHE A 237 0.71 -12.71 -11.17
N GLY A 238 1.08 -12.57 -12.45
CA GLY A 238 0.22 -12.96 -13.57
C GLY A 238 -1.13 -12.21 -13.54
N ARG A 239 -2.18 -12.89 -13.99
CA ARG A 239 -3.56 -12.36 -13.99
C ARG A 239 -4.30 -12.62 -12.67
N SER A 240 -3.57 -12.73 -11.55
CA SER A 240 -4.17 -12.97 -10.24
C SER A 240 -4.83 -11.71 -9.65
N ALA A 241 -5.41 -11.85 -8.45
CA ALA A 241 -6.05 -10.76 -7.74
C ALA A 241 -5.07 -9.72 -7.16
N GLU A 242 -3.77 -10.00 -7.14
CA GLU A 242 -2.77 -9.17 -6.45
C GLU A 242 -2.80 -7.71 -6.94
N THR A 243 -2.80 -7.48 -8.26
CA THR A 243 -2.82 -6.11 -8.81
C THR A 243 -4.05 -5.32 -8.36
N TRP A 244 -5.20 -5.97 -8.19
CA TRP A 244 -6.43 -5.33 -7.73
C TRP A 244 -6.42 -5.07 -6.22
N GLN A 245 -5.82 -5.95 -5.43
CA GLN A 245 -5.62 -5.75 -4.00
C GLN A 245 -4.66 -4.59 -3.75
N GLN A 246 -3.55 -4.53 -4.48
CA GLN A 246 -2.60 -3.43 -4.41
C GLN A 246 -3.24 -2.11 -4.85
N LEU A 247 -4.06 -2.12 -5.90
CA LEU A 247 -4.83 -0.94 -6.32
C LEU A 247 -5.80 -0.47 -5.23
N ALA A 248 -6.48 -1.40 -4.54
CA ALA A 248 -7.35 -1.07 -3.42
C ALA A 248 -6.57 -0.46 -2.24
N MET A 249 -5.36 -0.94 -1.96
CA MET A 249 -4.47 -0.32 -0.97
C MET A 249 -4.10 1.10 -1.40
N GLY A 250 -3.76 1.32 -2.66
CA GLY A 250 -3.48 2.67 -3.20
C GLY A 250 -4.67 3.62 -3.03
N ARG A 251 -5.91 3.15 -3.25
CA ARG A 251 -7.12 3.95 -3.00
C ARG A 251 -7.30 4.30 -1.53
N LEU A 252 -7.03 3.37 -0.64
CA LEU A 252 -7.05 3.63 0.80
C LEU A 252 -6.01 4.71 1.16
N ARG A 253 -4.78 4.62 0.63
CA ARG A 253 -3.73 5.64 0.89
C ARG A 253 -4.11 7.02 0.37
N ALA A 254 -4.82 7.10 -0.77
CA ALA A 254 -5.32 8.35 -1.29
C ALA A 254 -6.27 9.03 -0.29
N VAL A 255 -7.25 8.28 0.22
CA VAL A 255 -8.24 8.75 1.22
C VAL A 255 -7.56 9.11 2.54
N GLU A 256 -6.71 8.22 3.06
CA GLU A 256 -6.05 8.41 4.35
C GLU A 256 -5.20 9.67 4.38
N HIS A 257 -4.50 9.99 3.30
CA HIS A 257 -3.58 11.11 3.25
C HIS A 257 -4.12 12.33 2.50
N GLY A 258 -5.30 12.23 1.89
CA GLY A 258 -5.90 13.26 1.07
C GLY A 258 -4.97 13.65 -0.09
N ARG A 259 -4.39 12.66 -0.76
CA ARG A 259 -3.38 12.81 -1.83
C ARG A 259 -3.83 12.10 -3.11
N PRO A 260 -3.56 12.67 -4.30
CA PRO A 260 -3.63 11.86 -5.51
C PRO A 260 -2.56 10.77 -5.45
N VAL A 261 -2.93 9.55 -5.83
CA VAL A 261 -2.03 8.39 -5.89
C VAL A 261 -1.92 7.93 -7.34
N LEU A 262 -0.68 7.85 -7.83
CA LEU A 262 -0.35 7.45 -9.19
C LEU A 262 0.32 6.08 -9.14
N VAL A 263 -0.40 5.05 -9.60
CA VAL A 263 0.13 3.68 -9.66
C VAL A 263 0.75 3.47 -11.03
N ALA A 264 2.08 3.35 -11.08
CA ALA A 264 2.82 3.01 -12.29
C ALA A 264 3.17 1.52 -12.25
N ALA A 265 2.44 0.72 -13.02
CA ALA A 265 2.62 -0.73 -13.08
C ALA A 265 3.28 -1.17 -14.39
N THR A 266 4.20 -2.15 -14.33
CA THR A 266 4.84 -2.70 -15.54
C THR A 266 3.85 -3.50 -16.37
N SER A 267 3.08 -4.40 -15.75
CA SER A 267 2.13 -5.30 -16.40
C SER A 267 0.83 -5.50 -15.62
N GLY A 268 0.72 -4.93 -14.41
CA GLY A 268 -0.52 -4.83 -13.66
C GLY A 268 -1.41 -3.70 -14.16
N VAL A 269 -2.32 -3.24 -13.31
CA VAL A 269 -3.13 -2.04 -13.57
C VAL A 269 -2.34 -0.79 -13.15
N SER A 270 -1.98 0.03 -14.13
CA SER A 270 -1.60 1.42 -13.87
C SER A 270 -2.85 2.26 -13.65
N ALA A 271 -2.80 3.25 -12.75
CA ALA A 271 -3.95 4.04 -12.39
C ALA A 271 -3.62 5.45 -11.90
N VAL A 272 -4.61 6.32 -12.04
CA VAL A 272 -4.66 7.65 -11.40
C VAL A 272 -5.82 7.64 -10.43
N ILE A 273 -5.53 7.91 -9.16
CA ILE A 273 -6.49 7.86 -8.06
C ILE A 273 -6.59 9.25 -7.45
N ASP A 274 -7.80 9.77 -7.34
CA ASP A 274 -8.09 11.08 -6.73
C ASP A 274 -7.96 11.01 -5.19
N PRO A 275 -7.79 12.16 -4.50
CA PRO A 275 -7.65 12.20 -3.03
C PRO A 275 -8.80 11.57 -2.22
N ASP A 276 -9.97 11.36 -2.82
CA ASP A 276 -11.13 10.71 -2.21
C ASP A 276 -11.18 9.19 -2.50
N GLY A 277 -10.15 8.65 -3.16
CA GLY A 277 -10.06 7.25 -3.55
C GLY A 277 -10.84 6.91 -4.82
N HIS A 278 -11.38 7.89 -5.55
CA HIS A 278 -11.97 7.67 -6.87
C HIS A 278 -10.90 7.29 -7.90
N LEU A 279 -11.22 6.36 -8.81
CA LEU A 279 -10.33 5.92 -9.89
C LEU A 279 -10.55 6.81 -11.12
N ALA A 280 -9.79 7.89 -11.25
CA ALA A 280 -9.87 8.84 -12.37
C ALA A 280 -9.48 8.22 -13.72
N ALA A 281 -8.52 7.31 -13.72
CA ALA A 281 -8.10 6.57 -14.92
C ALA A 281 -7.44 5.24 -14.52
N ARG A 282 -7.52 4.25 -15.41
CA ARG A 282 -6.79 2.98 -15.28
C ARG A 282 -6.51 2.34 -16.63
N SER A 283 -5.41 1.60 -16.72
CA SER A 283 -5.08 0.75 -17.87
C SER A 283 -5.70 -0.66 -17.72
N GLY A 284 -5.52 -1.48 -18.76
CA GLY A 284 -5.68 -2.94 -18.68
C GLY A 284 -4.49 -3.66 -18.03
N VAL A 285 -4.68 -4.93 -17.71
CA VAL A 285 -3.61 -5.83 -17.22
C VAL A 285 -2.93 -6.49 -18.43
N PHE A 286 -1.60 -6.55 -18.43
CA PHE A 286 -0.77 -7.04 -19.54
C PHE A 286 -1.02 -6.30 -20.87
N THR A 287 -1.24 -4.99 -20.80
CA THR A 287 -1.35 -4.10 -21.96
C THR A 287 -0.20 -3.09 -21.97
N ALA A 288 0.09 -2.52 -23.13
CA ALA A 288 1.01 -1.38 -23.23
C ALA A 288 0.18 -0.10 -23.42
N GLU A 289 0.16 0.76 -22.41
CA GLU A 289 -0.72 1.95 -22.34
C GLU A 289 -0.02 3.12 -21.65
N VAL A 290 -0.43 4.34 -21.95
CA VAL A 290 0.04 5.56 -21.28
C VAL A 290 -1.18 6.36 -20.81
N LEU A 291 -1.25 6.61 -19.49
CA LEU A 291 -2.32 7.42 -18.91
C LEU A 291 -1.83 8.86 -18.77
N VAL A 292 -2.47 9.81 -19.46
CA VAL A 292 -2.19 11.25 -19.30
C VAL A 292 -3.38 11.90 -18.61
N ARG A 293 -3.14 12.48 -17.42
CA ARG A 293 -4.15 13.14 -16.60
C ARG A 293 -3.59 14.36 -15.89
N THR A 294 -4.45 15.36 -15.71
CA THR A 294 -4.17 16.47 -14.80
C THR A 294 -4.71 16.10 -13.43
N VAL A 295 -3.85 16.19 -12.41
CA VAL A 295 -4.19 15.95 -11.01
C VAL A 295 -3.86 17.16 -10.18
N ASP A 296 -4.70 17.48 -9.21
CA ASP A 296 -4.43 18.56 -8.28
C ASP A 296 -3.43 18.09 -7.23
N GLY A 297 -2.25 18.72 -7.20
CA GLY A 297 -1.32 18.57 -6.10
C GLY A 297 -1.99 18.98 -4.79
N ARG A 298 -1.55 18.37 -3.69
CA ARG A 298 -2.11 18.65 -2.36
C ARG A 298 -1.01 19.14 -1.43
N GLN A 299 -1.36 19.66 -0.26
CA GLN A 299 -0.44 19.89 0.85
C GLN A 299 -1.12 19.75 2.21
N GLY A 300 -0.33 19.66 3.27
CA GLY A 300 -0.82 19.44 4.64
C GLY A 300 -1.02 17.98 5.00
N SER A 301 -1.71 17.75 6.13
CA SER A 301 -1.96 16.40 6.67
C SER A 301 -3.42 16.27 7.09
N THR A 302 -4.02 15.15 6.72
CA THR A 302 -5.35 14.75 7.21
C THR A 302 -5.32 14.43 8.70
N LEU A 303 -6.50 14.34 9.33
CA LEU A 303 -6.58 13.83 10.70
C LEU A 303 -6.02 12.41 10.81
N ALA A 304 -6.36 11.52 9.87
CA ALA A 304 -5.83 10.15 9.83
C ALA A 304 -4.30 10.13 9.76
N GLY A 305 -3.71 11.02 8.97
CA GLY A 305 -2.25 11.21 8.90
C GLY A 305 -1.64 11.70 10.22
N ARG A 306 -2.35 12.54 10.99
CA ARG A 306 -1.88 13.09 12.28
C ARG A 306 -1.98 12.08 13.42
N VAL A 307 -3.11 11.37 13.54
CA VAL A 307 -3.36 10.44 14.68
C VAL A 307 -2.81 9.04 14.44
N GLY A 308 -2.58 8.68 13.17
CA GLY A 308 -2.11 7.34 12.78
C GLY A 308 -2.96 6.22 13.36
N ALA A 309 -2.31 5.14 13.79
CA ALA A 309 -2.98 3.97 14.40
C ALA A 309 -3.43 4.18 15.85
N GLY A 310 -3.30 5.39 16.41
CA GLY A 310 -3.66 5.69 17.81
C GLY A 310 -5.08 5.27 18.18
N PRO A 311 -6.12 5.62 17.39
CA PRO A 311 -7.50 5.21 17.66
C PRO A 311 -7.69 3.69 17.69
N GLU A 312 -6.98 2.94 16.85
CA GLU A 312 -7.04 1.48 16.80
C GLU A 312 -6.46 0.87 18.08
N TRP A 313 -5.29 1.34 18.53
CA TRP A 313 -4.67 0.89 19.77
C TRP A 313 -5.53 1.20 21.00
N VAL A 314 -6.18 2.36 21.03
CA VAL A 314 -7.14 2.71 22.09
C VAL A 314 -8.33 1.74 22.08
N ALA A 315 -8.90 1.46 20.90
CA ALA A 315 -10.00 0.51 20.77
C ALA A 315 -9.61 -0.90 21.22
N VAL A 316 -8.43 -1.39 20.83
CA VAL A 316 -7.88 -2.67 21.26
C VAL A 316 -7.69 -2.71 22.78
N ALA A 317 -7.10 -1.67 23.38
CA ALA A 317 -6.91 -1.59 24.82
C ALA A 317 -8.24 -1.61 25.59
N LEU A 318 -9.25 -0.86 25.12
CA LEU A 318 -10.58 -0.84 25.72
C LEU A 318 -11.28 -2.20 25.60
N ALA A 319 -11.14 -2.88 24.46
CA ALA A 319 -11.70 -4.21 24.25
C ALA A 319 -11.06 -5.25 25.19
N LEU A 320 -9.74 -5.23 25.34
CA LEU A 320 -9.01 -6.10 26.25
C LEU A 320 -9.36 -5.84 27.72
N ALA A 321 -9.48 -4.56 28.12
CA ALA A 321 -9.93 -4.20 29.47
C ALA A 321 -11.35 -4.69 29.75
N GLY A 322 -12.26 -4.54 28.78
CA GLY A 322 -13.63 -5.05 28.88
C GLY A 322 -13.69 -6.57 29.02
N LEU A 323 -12.87 -7.29 28.25
CA LEU A 323 -12.75 -8.75 28.35
C LEU A 323 -12.20 -9.18 29.71
N GLY A 324 -11.13 -8.53 30.19
CA GLY A 324 -10.55 -8.79 31.50
C GLY A 324 -11.56 -8.60 32.63
N LEU A 325 -12.31 -7.49 32.61
CA LEU A 325 -13.38 -7.23 33.58
C LEU A 325 -14.50 -8.27 33.51
N ALA A 326 -14.86 -8.75 32.32
CA ALA A 326 -15.86 -9.80 32.15
C ALA A 326 -15.39 -11.15 32.72
N VAL A 327 -14.12 -11.49 32.56
CA VAL A 327 -13.50 -12.68 33.16
C VAL A 327 -13.47 -12.58 34.68
N LEU A 328 -13.03 -11.43 35.23
CA LEU A 328 -12.97 -11.20 36.68
C LEU A 328 -14.35 -11.19 37.35
N ARG A 329 -15.40 -10.77 36.64
CA ARG A 329 -16.79 -10.77 37.13
C ARG A 329 -17.46 -12.14 37.04
N ARG A 330 -16.91 -13.09 36.27
CA ARG A 330 -17.26 -14.51 36.38
C ARG A 330 -16.53 -15.09 37.60
N GLY A 331 -16.94 -14.66 38.80
CA GLY A 331 -16.48 -15.27 40.04
C GLY A 331 -16.74 -16.80 40.01
N PRO A 332 -15.97 -17.61 40.78
CA PRO A 332 -16.15 -19.05 40.79
C PRO A 332 -17.63 -19.35 41.02
N GLN A 333 -18.25 -20.07 40.07
CA GLN A 333 -19.58 -20.60 40.28
C GLN A 333 -19.51 -21.42 41.55
N ARG A 334 -19.99 -20.86 42.68
CA ARG A 334 -20.27 -21.65 43.86
C ARG A 334 -21.23 -22.72 43.39
N THR A 335 -20.72 -23.94 43.21
CA THR A 335 -21.51 -25.16 43.18
C THR A 335 -22.24 -25.20 44.51
N GLY A 336 -23.39 -24.52 44.58
CA GLY A 336 -24.19 -24.44 45.78
C GLY A 336 -24.68 -25.84 46.11
N ASP A 337 -24.36 -26.28 47.33
CA ASP A 337 -24.97 -27.42 48.00
C ASP A 337 -26.46 -27.48 47.68
N ARG A 338 -26.89 -28.63 47.13
CA ARG A 338 -28.30 -29.02 47.18
C ARG A 338 -28.66 -29.23 48.65
N PRO A 339 -29.63 -28.51 49.24
CA PRO A 339 -30.21 -28.95 50.49
C PRO A 339 -30.97 -30.24 50.19
N ASP A 340 -30.54 -31.33 50.81
CA ASP A 340 -31.21 -32.63 50.72
C ASP A 340 -32.63 -32.49 51.29
N SER A 341 -33.62 -32.38 50.41
CA SER A 341 -35.03 -32.32 50.77
C SER A 341 -35.52 -33.71 51.19
N ARG A 342 -35.04 -34.19 52.34
CA ARG A 342 -35.56 -35.36 53.06
C ARG A 342 -36.27 -34.90 54.34
N ALA A 343 -37.34 -34.11 54.21
CA ALA A 343 -38.19 -33.76 55.35
C ALA A 343 -39.70 -33.74 55.03
N GLY A 344 -40.13 -34.15 53.83
CA GLY A 344 -41.54 -34.01 53.41
C GLY A 344 -42.30 -35.31 53.12
N ARG A 345 -41.76 -36.49 53.43
CA ARG A 345 -42.34 -37.80 53.04
C ARG A 345 -42.52 -38.77 54.20
N ARG A 346 -42.99 -38.28 55.35
CA ARG A 346 -43.51 -39.10 56.47
C ARG A 346 -44.69 -38.41 57.16
N GLU A 347 -45.70 -38.01 56.38
CA GLU A 347 -46.97 -37.54 56.98
C GLU A 347 -48.19 -37.80 56.08
N ARG A 348 -48.03 -38.55 54.97
CA ARG A 348 -49.14 -39.02 54.13
C ARG A 348 -49.13 -40.54 54.07
N GLU A 349 -49.30 -41.17 55.21
CA GLU A 349 -49.59 -42.62 55.27
C GLU A 349 -50.43 -42.99 56.52
N LYS A 350 -51.04 -42.01 57.19
CA LYS A 350 -51.88 -42.23 58.38
C LYS A 350 -53.32 -41.74 58.26
N GLU A 351 -53.76 -41.33 57.08
CA GLU A 351 -55.11 -40.77 56.88
C GLU A 351 -55.69 -41.29 55.56
N SER A 352 -55.95 -42.60 55.51
CA SER A 352 -56.76 -43.27 54.48
C SER A 352 -57.03 -44.71 54.90
N SER A 353 -57.67 -44.89 56.06
CA SER A 353 -58.45 -46.08 56.38
C SER A 353 -59.74 -45.62 57.03
N GLU A 354 -60.79 -45.45 56.25
CA GLU A 354 -62.20 -45.53 56.64
C GLU A 354 -63.06 -45.80 55.40
#